data_AF-A0A0M0JWV6-F1
#
_entry.id   AF-A0A0M0JWV6-F1
#
_cell.length_a   1.000
_cell.length_b   1.000
_cell.length_c   1.000
_cell.angle_alpha   90.00
_cell.angle_beta   90.00
_cell.angle_gamma   90.00
#
_symmetry.space_group_name_H-M   'P 1'
#
loop_
_entity.id
_entity.type
_entity.pdbx_description
1 polymer ?
#
loop_
_entity_poly.entity_id
_entity_poly.type
_entity_poly.pdbx_seq_one_letter_code
_entity_poly.pdbx_strand_id
1 'polypeptide(L)'
;MPFPPPAPLSLVGKDAAVSDAHALWRRFGGSPEEAAHELAHNRLTADEKGQLLRGYGWDGYTQRYGHYTGNIRGIAWLGLPSIRLQDAGAGFRTMHSRITGTVTSFPSALAAAATWDRALVSRYARAIGEEFKAKGANVILGPGVNVARVAMNGRNAEYLSGEDPYLGAALTAEYVRGVQGAGVAACVKHFVLNSQETNRNSESSNAGDRALWEVYYPPFEAAVKAGAAAVMCSYNKVNGSWACGGSPRLFNDHLRTKMGFKPCGRGAVPAAEVAQLYLAFPPGYAEPALLLRGFAKTAPLAPGQAQELRFELSDRDLAVWDVTSEEWRRATGRFTTTIGRSSRDEHSLSCVFDA
;
A
#
# COMPACT_ATOMS: atom_id res chain seq x y z
N MET A 1 19.94 49.28 -7.35
CA MET A 1 18.86 49.14 -8.35
C MET A 1 17.74 48.33 -7.72
N PRO A 2 16.53 48.89 -7.52
CA PRO A 2 15.43 48.15 -6.95
C PRO A 2 14.85 47.18 -8.00
N PHE A 3 14.61 45.94 -7.59
CA PHE A 3 13.92 44.95 -8.43
C PHE A 3 12.49 45.42 -8.72
N PRO A 4 11.97 45.21 -9.94
CA PRO A 4 10.59 45.57 -10.25
C PRO A 4 9.63 44.70 -9.43
N PRO A 5 8.46 45.24 -9.02
CA PRO A 5 7.45 44.45 -8.35
C PRO A 5 6.98 43.31 -9.27
N PRO A 6 6.71 42.10 -8.74
CA PRO A 6 6.19 41.01 -9.54
C PRO A 6 4.85 41.43 -10.16
N ALA A 7 4.68 41.16 -11.45
CA ALA A 7 3.43 41.41 -12.15
C ALA A 7 2.27 40.69 -11.43
N PRO A 8 1.09 41.31 -11.30
CA PRO A 8 -0.07 40.67 -10.71
C PRO A 8 -0.38 39.41 -11.51
N LEU A 9 -0.30 38.25 -10.85
CA LEU A 9 -0.82 37.00 -11.36
C LEU A 9 -2.33 37.19 -11.50
N SER A 10 -2.80 37.40 -12.73
CA SER A 10 -4.21 37.26 -13.06
C SER A 10 -4.56 35.79 -12.83
N LEU A 11 -5.19 35.49 -11.70
CA LEU A 11 -5.95 34.25 -11.54
C LEU A 11 -7.07 34.32 -12.56
N VAL A 12 -6.85 33.72 -13.73
CA VAL A 12 -7.93 33.40 -14.65
C VAL A 12 -8.97 32.64 -13.83
N GLY A 13 -10.20 33.13 -13.91
CA GLY A 13 -11.30 32.75 -13.04
C GLY A 13 -11.46 31.24 -12.92
N LYS A 14 -11.96 30.83 -11.76
CA LYS A 14 -12.55 29.51 -11.53
C LYS A 14 -13.71 29.32 -12.51
N ASP A 15 -13.41 28.85 -13.72
CA ASP A 15 -14.43 28.34 -14.61
C ASP A 15 -14.86 26.95 -14.11
N ALA A 16 -16.01 26.97 -13.41
CA ALA A 16 -17.07 25.97 -13.45
C ALA A 16 -16.66 24.50 -13.73
N ALA A 17 -16.05 23.82 -12.76
CA ALA A 17 -16.06 22.34 -12.71
C ALA A 17 -15.78 21.70 -11.32
N VAL A 18 -15.66 22.48 -10.24
CA VAL A 18 -15.23 21.93 -8.94
C VAL A 18 -16.38 21.28 -8.15
N SER A 19 -17.63 21.34 -8.64
CA SER A 19 -18.75 20.63 -8.01
C SER A 19 -18.80 19.13 -8.32
N ASP A 20 -18.08 18.65 -9.35
CA ASP A 20 -18.20 17.26 -9.84
C ASP A 20 -16.98 16.36 -9.55
N ALA A 21 -15.90 16.90 -8.98
CA ALA A 21 -14.72 16.10 -8.62
C ALA A 21 -15.04 15.02 -7.57
N HIS A 22 -16.03 15.25 -6.70
CA HIS A 22 -16.53 14.27 -5.72
C HIS A 22 -17.32 13.12 -6.38
N ALA A 23 -17.57 13.19 -7.69
CA ALA A 23 -18.37 12.26 -8.46
C ALA A 23 -17.62 11.67 -9.67
N LEU A 24 -16.32 11.92 -9.85
CA LEU A 24 -15.54 11.40 -10.99
C LEU A 24 -15.71 9.88 -11.15
N TRP A 25 -15.70 9.16 -10.04
CA TRP A 25 -15.89 7.71 -10.01
C TRP A 25 -17.30 7.30 -10.50
N ARG A 26 -18.33 8.13 -10.32
CA ARG A 26 -19.70 7.85 -10.80
C ARG A 26 -19.81 7.74 -12.32
N ARG A 27 -18.84 8.29 -13.06
CA ARG A 27 -18.72 8.10 -14.51
C ARG A 27 -18.35 6.67 -14.90
N PHE A 28 -17.80 5.90 -13.96
CA PHE A 28 -17.23 4.58 -14.19
C PHE A 28 -17.89 3.47 -13.35
N GLY A 29 -18.82 3.78 -12.45
CA GLY A 29 -19.51 2.79 -11.63
C GLY A 29 -20.52 3.37 -10.63
N GLY A 30 -21.36 2.52 -10.07
CA GLY A 30 -22.32 2.84 -9.01
C GLY A 30 -21.68 2.99 -7.63
N SER A 31 -20.46 2.48 -7.46
CA SER A 31 -19.61 2.70 -6.28
C SER A 31 -18.16 3.09 -6.65
N PRO A 32 -17.36 3.66 -5.72
CA PRO A 32 -15.93 3.92 -5.96
C PRO A 32 -15.13 2.68 -6.36
N GLU A 33 -15.53 1.51 -5.87
CA GLU A 33 -14.83 0.26 -6.12
C GLU A 33 -15.22 -0.34 -7.47
N GLU A 34 -16.49 -0.26 -7.85
CA GLU A 34 -16.92 -0.57 -9.22
C GLU A 34 -16.21 0.32 -10.23
N ALA A 35 -16.09 1.61 -9.92
CA ALA A 35 -15.32 2.56 -10.73
C ALA A 35 -13.84 2.19 -10.81
N ALA A 36 -13.21 1.82 -9.69
CA ALA A 36 -11.83 1.35 -9.68
C ALA A 36 -11.65 0.07 -10.52
N HIS A 37 -12.60 -0.86 -10.43
CA HIS A 37 -12.60 -2.08 -11.24
C HIS A 37 -12.77 -1.77 -12.74
N GLU A 38 -13.74 -0.96 -13.12
CA GLU A 38 -13.96 -0.52 -14.50
C GLU A 38 -12.72 0.17 -15.07
N LEU A 39 -12.13 1.10 -14.32
CA LEU A 39 -10.91 1.78 -14.72
C LEU A 39 -9.75 0.78 -14.90
N ALA A 40 -9.51 -0.07 -13.90
CA ALA A 40 -8.38 -0.99 -13.88
C ALA A 40 -8.52 -2.14 -14.89
N HIS A 41 -9.72 -2.59 -15.22
CA HIS A 41 -9.90 -3.74 -16.12
C HIS A 41 -10.21 -3.34 -17.55
N ASN A 42 -10.98 -2.27 -17.75
CA ASN A 42 -11.59 -1.99 -19.04
C ASN A 42 -11.14 -0.67 -19.69
N ARG A 43 -10.54 0.26 -18.92
CA ARG A 43 -10.16 1.59 -19.45
C ARG A 43 -8.66 1.82 -19.53
N LEU A 44 -7.92 1.42 -18.49
CA LEU A 44 -6.49 1.68 -18.41
C LEU A 44 -5.71 0.63 -19.19
N THR A 45 -4.75 1.10 -19.97
CA THR A 45 -3.71 0.27 -20.58
C THR A 45 -2.74 -0.26 -19.52
N ALA A 46 -1.90 -1.24 -19.89
CA ALA A 46 -0.86 -1.76 -19.00
C ALA A 46 0.13 -0.66 -18.57
N ASP A 47 0.53 0.21 -19.51
CA ASP A 47 1.47 1.31 -19.24
C ASP A 47 0.88 2.35 -18.28
N GLU A 48 -0.41 2.67 -18.42
CA GLU A 48 -1.08 3.60 -17.53
C GLU A 48 -1.25 3.03 -16.12
N LYS A 49 -1.52 1.72 -15.99
CA LYS A 49 -1.47 1.05 -14.68
C LYS A 49 -0.07 1.13 -14.09
N GLY A 50 0.96 0.85 -14.89
CA GLY A 50 2.36 0.99 -14.49
C GLY A 50 2.71 2.42 -14.04
N GLN A 51 2.17 3.43 -14.71
CA GLN A 51 2.33 4.84 -14.34
C GLN A 51 1.71 5.14 -12.96
N LEU A 52 0.52 4.62 -12.67
CA LEU A 52 -0.15 4.84 -11.38
C LEU A 52 0.58 4.17 -10.21
N LEU A 53 1.42 3.17 -10.48
CA LEU A 53 2.25 2.49 -9.47
C LEU A 53 3.62 3.15 -9.24
N ARG A 54 3.96 4.20 -10.00
CA ARG A 54 5.27 4.86 -9.92
C ARG A 54 5.15 6.30 -9.44
N GLY A 55 5.79 6.58 -8.31
CA GLY A 55 5.96 7.95 -7.83
C GLY A 55 6.87 8.76 -8.76
N TYR A 56 6.61 10.05 -8.89
CA TYR A 56 7.48 11.00 -9.62
C TYR A 56 7.63 12.33 -8.89
N GLY A 57 8.56 13.16 -9.37
CA GLY A 57 8.82 14.50 -8.81
C GLY A 57 9.93 14.55 -7.76
N TRP A 58 10.75 13.51 -7.66
CA TRP A 58 11.89 13.43 -6.74
C TRP A 58 13.16 12.99 -7.48
N ASP A 59 14.31 13.43 -6.97
CA ASP A 59 15.65 13.04 -7.40
C ASP A 59 16.52 12.77 -6.16
N GLY A 60 16.80 11.51 -5.86
CA GLY A 60 17.51 11.11 -4.65
C GLY A 60 16.75 11.52 -3.38
N TYR A 61 17.26 12.53 -2.67
CA TYR A 61 16.65 13.13 -1.47
C TYR A 61 16.02 14.52 -1.71
N THR A 62 16.00 14.97 -2.97
CA THR A 62 15.61 16.33 -3.35
C THR A 62 14.33 16.30 -4.16
N GLN A 63 13.39 17.17 -3.80
CA GLN A 63 12.16 17.32 -4.57
C GLN A 63 12.43 18.16 -5.83
N ARG A 64 11.90 17.72 -6.97
CA ARG A 64 11.89 18.55 -8.18
C ARG A 64 10.98 19.75 -7.94
N TYR A 65 11.38 20.89 -8.51
CA TYR A 65 10.63 22.14 -8.40
C TYR A 65 9.18 21.95 -8.89
N GLY A 66 8.22 22.46 -8.12
CA GLY A 66 6.79 22.40 -8.46
C GLY A 66 6.06 21.10 -8.13
N HIS A 67 6.75 20.12 -7.54
CA HIS A 67 6.15 18.86 -7.11
C HIS A 67 5.76 18.87 -5.61
N TYR A 68 5.11 17.81 -5.15
CA TYR A 68 5.04 17.46 -3.72
C TYR A 68 6.10 16.40 -3.40
N THR A 69 6.26 16.03 -2.12
CA THR A 69 7.20 14.98 -1.70
C THR A 69 7.00 13.67 -2.48
N GLY A 70 5.74 13.31 -2.78
CA GLY A 70 5.40 12.25 -3.71
C GLY A 70 4.26 12.68 -4.64
N ASN A 71 4.27 12.18 -5.87
CA ASN A 71 3.21 12.47 -6.84
C ASN A 71 2.93 11.20 -7.63
N ILE A 72 1.65 10.95 -7.92
CA ILE A 72 1.20 9.92 -8.87
C ILE A 72 0.59 10.65 -10.05
N ARG A 73 1.07 10.36 -11.25
CA ARG A 73 0.66 11.10 -12.45
C ARG A 73 -0.75 10.67 -12.85
N GLY A 74 -1.63 11.65 -13.05
CA GLY A 74 -3.00 11.41 -13.49
C GLY A 74 -3.09 10.93 -14.94
N ILE A 75 -4.31 10.55 -15.35
CA ILE A 75 -4.63 10.09 -16.71
C ILE A 75 -5.57 11.10 -17.35
N ALA A 76 -5.00 12.01 -18.15
CA ALA A 76 -5.69 13.22 -18.62
C ALA A 76 -6.93 12.92 -19.47
N TRP A 77 -6.88 11.94 -20.38
CA TRP A 77 -8.00 11.61 -21.26
C TRP A 77 -9.19 10.97 -20.52
N LEU A 78 -8.96 10.37 -19.35
CA LEU A 78 -10.01 9.92 -18.44
C LEU A 78 -10.48 11.01 -17.49
N GLY A 79 -9.79 12.15 -17.44
CA GLY A 79 -9.99 13.19 -16.43
C GLY A 79 -9.56 12.75 -15.03
N LEU A 80 -8.70 11.73 -14.90
CA LEU A 80 -8.16 11.31 -13.60
C LEU A 80 -7.06 12.30 -13.17
N PRO A 81 -7.23 13.05 -12.07
CA PRO A 81 -6.24 14.01 -11.62
C PRO A 81 -5.00 13.32 -11.04
N SER A 82 -3.90 14.07 -10.94
CA SER A 82 -2.73 13.61 -10.18
C SER A 82 -3.04 13.54 -8.69
N ILE A 83 -2.48 12.53 -8.02
CA ILE A 83 -2.49 12.40 -6.56
C ILE A 83 -1.18 12.96 -6.01
N ARG A 84 -1.28 13.86 -5.03
CA ARG A 84 -0.17 14.58 -4.41
C ARG A 84 -0.02 14.15 -2.96
N LEU A 85 1.15 13.64 -2.62
CA LEU A 85 1.49 13.13 -1.31
C LEU A 85 2.52 14.04 -0.66
N GLN A 86 2.32 14.40 0.60
CA GLN A 86 3.18 15.38 1.26
C GLN A 86 3.47 15.02 2.71
N ASP A 87 4.69 15.33 3.15
CA ASP A 87 5.07 15.31 4.56
C ASP A 87 4.54 16.56 5.29
N ALA A 88 4.38 16.57 6.61
CA ALA A 88 4.65 15.51 7.58
C ALA A 88 3.43 15.27 8.49
N GLY A 89 3.51 14.25 9.35
CA GLY A 89 2.46 13.93 10.35
C GLY A 89 2.23 15.01 11.43
N ALA A 90 3.06 16.05 11.49
CA ALA A 90 2.95 17.16 12.45
C ALA A 90 2.96 18.55 11.79
N GLY A 91 2.48 18.65 10.53
CA GLY A 91 2.37 19.91 9.80
C GLY A 91 2.96 19.82 8.39
N PHE A 92 2.57 20.77 7.53
CA PHE A 92 2.95 20.73 6.12
C PHE A 92 4.43 21.06 5.96
N ARG A 93 5.21 20.13 5.40
CA ARG A 93 6.65 20.29 5.17
C ARG A 93 6.90 21.35 4.12
N THR A 94 7.66 22.38 4.50
CA THR A 94 8.16 23.41 3.58
C THR A 94 9.21 22.81 2.65
N MET A 95 8.85 22.56 1.40
CA MET A 95 9.77 22.06 0.36
C MET A 95 10.16 23.15 -0.65
N HIS A 96 9.60 24.35 -0.53
CA HIS A 96 9.89 25.48 -1.40
C HIS A 96 9.85 26.79 -0.63
N SER A 97 10.81 27.66 -0.89
CA SER A 97 10.88 29.03 -0.34
C SER A 97 9.58 29.86 -0.46
N ARG A 98 8.74 29.61 -1.47
CA ARG A 98 7.47 30.34 -1.69
C ARG A 98 6.41 30.08 -0.62
N ILE A 99 6.52 28.98 0.11
CA ILE A 99 5.59 28.63 1.19
C ILE A 99 6.21 28.78 2.59
N THR A 100 7.48 29.22 2.67
CA THR A 100 8.11 29.58 3.95
C THR A 100 7.30 30.68 4.63
N GLY A 101 7.02 30.52 5.93
CA GLY A 101 6.19 31.46 6.70
C GLY A 101 4.68 31.33 6.45
N THR A 102 4.24 30.35 5.65
CA THR A 102 2.82 30.10 5.36
C THR A 102 2.31 28.75 5.86
N VAL A 103 3.15 27.99 6.58
CA VAL A 103 2.84 26.68 7.13
C VAL A 103 2.82 26.75 8.65
N THR A 104 2.02 25.90 9.27
CA THR A 104 1.97 25.78 10.73
C THR A 104 2.89 24.64 11.18
N SER A 105 3.84 24.94 12.05
CA SER A 105 4.62 23.90 12.76
C SER A 105 3.85 23.50 14.01
N PHE A 106 3.16 22.37 13.96
CA PHE A 106 2.43 21.87 15.11
C PHE A 106 3.39 21.19 16.12
N PRO A 107 2.96 20.99 17.39
CA PRO A 107 3.69 20.14 18.32
C PRO A 107 3.97 18.75 17.72
N SER A 108 5.03 18.10 18.16
CA SER A 108 5.36 16.74 17.70
C SER A 108 4.23 15.75 18.03
N ALA A 109 4.12 14.68 17.25
CA ALA A 109 3.07 13.67 17.50
C ALA A 109 3.23 13.02 18.88
N LEU A 110 4.46 12.88 19.38
CA LEU A 110 4.72 12.42 20.74
C LEU A 110 4.22 13.40 21.81
N ALA A 111 4.37 14.71 21.58
CA ALA A 111 3.80 15.73 22.47
C ALA A 111 2.27 15.72 22.44
N ALA A 112 1.66 15.52 21.27
CA ALA A 112 0.23 15.32 21.14
C ALA A 112 -0.24 14.05 21.89
N ALA A 113 0.55 12.97 21.83
CA ALA A 113 0.28 11.74 22.57
C ALA A 113 0.32 11.94 24.09
N ALA A 114 1.29 12.72 24.58
CA ALA A 114 1.46 13.05 25.99
C ALA A 114 0.29 13.86 26.60
N THR A 115 -0.69 14.30 25.79
CA THR A 115 -1.92 14.92 26.28
C THR A 115 -2.94 13.91 26.80
N TRP A 116 -2.84 12.65 26.35
CA TRP A 116 -3.83 11.58 26.63
C TRP A 116 -5.27 11.96 26.23
N ASP A 117 -5.44 13.00 25.42
CA ASP A 117 -6.75 13.56 25.06
C ASP A 117 -7.09 13.23 23.59
N ARG A 118 -8.00 12.26 23.45
CA ARG A 118 -8.56 11.82 22.15
C ARG A 118 -9.19 12.97 21.36
N ALA A 119 -9.95 13.83 22.03
CA ALA A 119 -10.65 14.94 21.39
C ALA A 119 -9.65 16.00 20.92
N LEU A 120 -8.60 16.27 21.72
CA LEU A 120 -7.53 17.17 21.31
C LEU A 120 -6.74 16.63 20.11
N VAL A 121 -6.39 15.34 20.10
CA VAL A 121 -5.71 14.71 18.95
C VAL A 121 -6.58 14.76 17.69
N SER A 122 -7.89 14.55 17.82
CA SER A 122 -8.84 14.69 16.70
C SER A 122 -8.84 16.11 16.12
N ARG A 123 -8.91 17.14 16.97
CA ARG A 123 -8.85 18.56 16.54
C ARG A 123 -7.50 18.93 15.93
N TYR A 124 -6.41 18.48 16.55
CA TYR A 124 -5.04 18.64 16.07
C TYR A 124 -4.87 18.07 14.66
N ALA A 125 -5.33 16.83 14.45
CA ALA A 125 -5.25 16.15 13.17
C ALA A 125 -6.15 16.78 12.11
N ARG A 126 -7.34 17.26 12.49
CA ARG A 126 -8.22 17.99 11.58
C ARG A 126 -7.59 19.31 11.11
N ALA A 127 -6.99 20.09 12.02
CA ALA A 127 -6.32 21.34 11.66
C ALA A 127 -5.16 21.09 10.68
N ILE A 128 -4.36 20.04 10.90
CA ILE A 128 -3.33 19.60 9.95
C ILE A 128 -3.96 19.26 8.60
N GLY A 129 -5.01 18.43 8.58
CA GLY A 129 -5.70 18.04 7.34
C GLY A 129 -6.26 19.23 6.55
N GLU A 130 -6.81 20.24 7.23
CA GLU A 130 -7.31 21.47 6.60
C GLU A 130 -6.17 22.27 5.94
N GLU A 131 -5.01 22.38 6.56
CA GLU A 131 -3.83 23.02 5.96
C GLU A 131 -3.33 22.25 4.73
N PHE A 132 -3.29 20.92 4.80
CA PHE A 132 -2.88 20.07 3.66
C PHE A 132 -3.84 20.23 2.47
N LYS A 133 -5.14 20.24 2.73
CA LYS A 133 -6.16 20.47 1.70
C LYS A 133 -6.02 21.86 1.09
N ALA A 134 -5.86 22.90 1.89
CA ALA A 134 -5.67 24.27 1.42
C ALA A 134 -4.42 24.41 0.53
N LYS A 135 -3.37 23.63 0.83
CA LYS A 135 -2.13 23.57 0.04
C LYS A 135 -2.19 22.55 -1.11
N GLY A 136 -3.36 21.95 -1.37
CA GLY A 136 -3.61 21.09 -2.52
C GLY A 136 -2.99 19.69 -2.45
N ALA A 137 -2.60 19.21 -1.28
CA ALA A 137 -2.19 17.82 -1.07
C ALA A 137 -3.42 16.91 -0.96
N ASN A 138 -3.33 15.71 -1.53
CA ASN A 138 -4.39 14.69 -1.46
C ASN A 138 -4.14 13.69 -0.35
N VAL A 139 -2.88 13.41 -0.03
CA VAL A 139 -2.46 12.42 0.97
C VAL A 139 -1.44 13.05 1.91
N ILE A 140 -1.66 12.92 3.21
CA ILE A 140 -0.64 13.20 4.23
C ILE A 140 0.20 11.94 4.47
N LEU A 141 1.52 12.09 4.50
CA LEU A 141 2.44 11.04 4.90
C LEU A 141 2.51 10.96 6.43
N GLY A 142 1.40 10.56 7.05
CA GLY A 142 1.24 10.42 8.49
C GLY A 142 -0.15 9.85 8.87
N PRO A 143 -0.34 9.47 10.14
CA PRO A 143 0.59 9.65 11.26
C PRO A 143 1.72 8.60 11.29
N GLY A 144 2.82 8.95 11.95
CA GLY A 144 3.82 7.97 12.40
C GLY A 144 3.31 7.26 13.66
N VAL A 145 3.33 5.93 13.69
CA VAL A 145 2.73 5.11 14.77
C VAL A 145 3.58 3.90 15.16
N ASN A 146 4.89 3.92 14.85
CA ASN A 146 5.78 2.90 15.38
C ASN A 146 5.86 3.04 16.91
N VAL A 147 5.79 1.92 17.62
CA VAL A 147 5.98 1.90 19.07
C VAL A 147 7.44 2.25 19.40
N ALA A 148 7.64 3.17 20.34
CA ALA A 148 8.94 3.65 20.80
C ALA A 148 9.65 2.58 21.64
N ARG A 149 10.15 1.53 20.98
CA ARG A 149 10.88 0.42 21.62
C ARG A 149 12.18 0.86 22.30
N VAL A 150 12.90 1.79 21.67
CA VAL A 150 14.22 2.26 22.11
C VAL A 150 14.13 3.76 22.33
N ALA A 151 14.39 4.22 23.55
CA ALA A 151 14.33 5.65 23.90
C ALA A 151 15.21 6.53 23.01
N MET A 152 16.38 6.02 22.61
CA MET A 152 17.36 6.70 21.76
C MET A 152 17.03 6.67 20.25
N ASN A 153 15.89 6.11 19.86
CA ASN A 153 15.49 6.13 18.45
C ASN A 153 15.20 7.57 17.99
N GLY A 154 15.92 8.02 16.95
CA GLY A 154 15.89 9.40 16.48
C GLY A 154 14.54 9.90 15.95
N ARG A 155 13.57 9.01 15.68
CA ARG A 155 12.23 9.36 15.18
C ARG A 155 11.11 9.22 16.21
N ASN A 156 11.40 8.92 17.49
CA ASN A 156 10.35 8.81 18.51
C ASN A 156 9.44 10.05 18.60
N ALA A 157 9.96 11.25 18.33
CA ALA A 157 9.18 12.48 18.35
C ALA A 157 8.00 12.51 17.36
N GLU A 158 8.08 11.81 16.22
CA GLU A 158 6.99 11.76 15.23
C GLU A 158 6.03 10.58 15.43
N TYR A 159 6.24 9.76 16.46
CA TYR A 159 5.38 8.62 16.73
C TYR A 159 4.30 8.97 17.75
N LEU A 160 3.05 8.95 17.29
CA LEU A 160 1.86 9.18 18.11
C LEU A 160 1.64 8.08 19.15
N SER A 161 2.26 6.92 18.95
CA SER A 161 2.06 5.75 19.82
C SER A 161 2.80 5.84 21.14
N GLY A 162 3.84 6.67 21.26
CA GLY A 162 4.78 6.55 22.37
C GLY A 162 5.27 5.10 22.49
N GLU A 163 5.49 4.62 23.72
CA GLU A 163 5.88 3.23 24.00
C GLU A 163 4.69 2.27 24.22
N ASP A 164 3.46 2.79 24.34
CA ASP A 164 2.30 2.00 24.74
C ASP A 164 1.37 1.68 23.55
N PRO A 165 1.16 0.40 23.21
CA PRO A 165 0.28 0.01 22.10
C PRO A 165 -1.18 0.46 22.28
N TYR A 166 -1.67 0.51 23.51
CA TYR A 166 -3.06 0.86 23.80
C TYR A 166 -3.33 2.35 23.57
N LEU A 167 -2.49 3.22 24.13
CA LEU A 167 -2.49 4.66 23.89
C LEU A 167 -2.32 4.94 22.40
N GLY A 168 -1.36 4.28 21.75
CA GLY A 168 -1.15 4.43 20.32
C GLY A 168 -2.36 4.04 19.48
N ALA A 169 -3.02 2.94 19.79
CA ALA A 169 -4.26 2.54 19.13
C ALA A 169 -5.38 3.57 19.35
N ALA A 170 -5.57 4.03 20.60
CA ALA A 170 -6.58 5.00 20.96
C ALA A 170 -6.45 6.32 20.19
N LEU A 171 -5.23 6.85 20.07
CA LEU A 171 -4.98 8.15 19.45
C LEU A 171 -4.86 8.08 17.93
N THR A 172 -4.34 6.97 17.38
CA THR A 172 -4.21 6.78 15.93
C THR A 172 -5.56 6.82 15.23
N ALA A 173 -6.59 6.21 15.80
CA ALA A 173 -7.93 6.26 15.24
C ALA A 173 -8.47 7.70 15.13
N GLU A 174 -8.23 8.52 16.16
CA GLU A 174 -8.64 9.92 16.18
C GLU A 174 -7.87 10.76 15.17
N TYR A 175 -6.56 10.53 15.04
CA TYR A 175 -5.76 11.23 14.04
C TYR A 175 -6.26 10.93 12.62
N VAL A 176 -6.46 9.64 12.29
CA VAL A 176 -6.94 9.20 10.98
C VAL A 176 -8.29 9.82 10.65
N ARG A 177 -9.25 9.79 11.58
CA ARG A 177 -10.57 10.41 11.37
C ARG A 177 -10.48 11.92 11.23
N GLY A 178 -9.63 12.59 12.02
CA GLY A 178 -9.44 14.04 11.96
C GLY A 178 -8.94 14.51 10.60
N VAL A 179 -7.84 13.93 10.11
CA VAL A 179 -7.28 14.24 8.78
C VAL A 179 -8.29 13.92 7.68
N GLN A 180 -8.85 12.71 7.67
CA GLN A 180 -9.75 12.29 6.59
C GLN A 180 -11.07 13.06 6.61
N GLY A 181 -11.55 13.48 7.78
CA GLY A 181 -12.69 14.38 7.91
C GLY A 181 -12.44 15.75 7.27
N ALA A 182 -11.18 16.21 7.17
CA ALA A 182 -10.84 17.43 6.43
C ALA A 182 -10.87 17.23 4.90
N GLY A 183 -10.88 15.98 4.43
CA GLY A 183 -10.86 15.62 3.01
C GLY A 183 -9.46 15.34 2.46
N VAL A 184 -8.52 14.93 3.31
CA VAL A 184 -7.16 14.48 2.94
C VAL A 184 -6.99 13.04 3.36
N ALA A 185 -6.45 12.18 2.51
CA ALA A 185 -6.20 10.78 2.83
C ALA A 185 -5.06 10.64 3.86
N ALA A 186 -5.26 9.83 4.90
CA ALA A 186 -4.22 9.50 5.86
C ALA A 186 -3.37 8.30 5.36
N CYS A 187 -2.05 8.40 5.49
CA CYS A 187 -1.11 7.33 5.18
C CYS A 187 -0.33 6.94 6.44
N VAL A 188 -0.82 5.92 7.14
CA VAL A 188 -0.22 5.48 8.40
C VAL A 188 1.16 4.84 8.14
N LYS A 189 2.16 5.18 8.97
CA LYS A 189 3.56 4.78 8.75
C LYS A 189 4.30 4.48 10.07
N HIS A 190 5.39 3.71 10.07
CA HIS A 190 5.95 2.91 8.98
C HIS A 190 5.68 1.44 9.28
N PHE A 191 4.96 0.75 8.41
CA PHE A 191 4.57 -0.63 8.60
C PHE A 191 5.72 -1.58 8.18
N VAL A 192 6.46 -2.22 9.09
CA VAL A 192 6.35 -2.23 10.56
C VAL A 192 7.74 -2.36 11.19
N LEU A 193 7.83 -2.20 12.51
CA LEU A 193 9.06 -2.38 13.31
C LEU A 193 10.20 -1.40 13.03
N ASN A 194 9.96 -0.27 12.37
CA ASN A 194 10.97 0.78 12.16
C ASN A 194 11.24 1.59 13.44
N SER A 195 11.80 0.95 14.47
CA SER A 195 12.00 1.53 15.80
C SER A 195 13.46 1.90 16.06
N GLN A 196 14.29 1.90 15.02
CA GLN A 196 15.71 2.27 15.06
C GLN A 196 16.09 2.92 13.74
N GLU A 197 16.59 4.15 13.79
CA GLU A 197 17.04 4.86 12.59
C GLU A 197 18.42 4.42 12.10
N THR A 198 19.32 4.06 13.02
CA THR A 198 20.64 3.54 12.68
C THR A 198 20.50 2.29 11.83
N ASN A 199 21.06 2.33 10.62
CA ASN A 199 20.99 1.24 9.64
C ASN A 199 19.56 0.85 9.20
N ARG A 200 18.57 1.75 9.29
CA ARG A 200 17.17 1.47 8.89
C ARG A 200 17.00 0.92 7.47
N ASN A 201 17.99 1.16 6.59
CA ASN A 201 18.01 0.69 5.20
C ASN A 201 18.77 -0.64 5.03
N SER A 202 19.13 -1.36 6.09
CA SER A 202 19.89 -2.63 5.99
C SER A 202 19.64 -3.60 7.15
N GLU A 203 19.22 -3.09 8.31
CA GLU A 203 18.93 -3.86 9.51
C GLU A 203 17.69 -4.77 9.36
N SER A 204 17.61 -5.80 10.21
CA SER A 204 16.44 -6.67 10.32
C SER A 204 15.89 -6.67 11.74
N SER A 205 14.69 -6.12 11.89
CA SER A 205 13.94 -6.15 13.13
C SER A 205 13.17 -7.46 13.21
N ASN A 206 13.58 -8.34 14.12
CA ASN A 206 13.00 -9.68 14.23
C ASN A 206 12.06 -9.77 15.43
N ALA A 207 10.81 -10.17 15.19
CA ALA A 207 9.78 -10.30 16.21
C ALA A 207 8.86 -11.47 15.90
N GLY A 208 8.49 -12.22 16.94
CA GLY A 208 7.48 -13.27 16.86
C GLY A 208 6.06 -12.69 16.82
N ASP A 209 5.11 -13.52 16.39
CA ASP A 209 3.71 -13.14 16.20
C ASP A 209 3.09 -12.49 17.43
N ARG A 210 3.36 -13.05 18.63
CA ARG A 210 2.84 -12.48 19.86
C ARG A 210 3.22 -11.00 20.03
N ALA A 211 4.50 -10.66 19.85
CA ALA A 211 4.96 -9.28 19.96
C ALA A 211 4.38 -8.39 18.85
N LEU A 212 4.26 -8.93 17.62
CA LEU A 212 3.64 -8.21 16.52
C LEU A 212 2.18 -7.85 16.86
N TRP A 213 1.37 -8.82 17.26
CA TRP A 213 -0.07 -8.64 17.51
C TRP A 213 -0.39 -7.92 18.83
N GLU A 214 0.41 -8.10 19.88
CA GLU A 214 0.15 -7.48 21.18
C GLU A 214 0.79 -6.09 21.32
N VAL A 215 1.86 -5.78 20.57
CA VAL A 215 2.63 -4.53 20.74
C VAL A 215 2.71 -3.70 19.47
N TYR A 216 3.15 -4.25 18.35
CA TYR A 216 3.52 -3.40 17.20
C TYR A 216 2.38 -3.13 16.22
N TYR A 217 1.39 -4.02 16.13
CA TYR A 217 0.23 -3.90 15.27
C TYR A 217 -0.96 -3.12 15.82
N PRO A 218 -1.24 -3.06 17.14
CA PRO A 218 -2.43 -2.36 17.64
C PRO A 218 -2.63 -0.93 17.11
N PRO A 219 -1.59 -0.08 16.96
CA PRO A 219 -1.77 1.24 16.34
C PRO A 219 -2.16 1.18 14.86
N PHE A 220 -1.59 0.25 14.09
CA PHE A 220 -1.96 0.05 12.68
C PHE A 220 -3.35 -0.56 12.53
N GLU A 221 -3.73 -1.52 13.37
CA GLU A 221 -5.09 -2.07 13.40
C GLU A 221 -6.12 -0.97 13.68
N ALA A 222 -5.82 -0.07 14.61
CA ALA A 222 -6.68 1.07 14.88
C ALA A 222 -6.78 2.02 13.68
N ALA A 223 -5.68 2.27 12.96
CA ALA A 223 -5.69 3.05 11.73
C ALA A 223 -6.58 2.40 10.64
N VAL A 224 -6.44 1.08 10.44
CA VAL A 224 -7.24 0.30 9.49
C VAL A 224 -8.72 0.36 9.86
N LYS A 225 -9.08 0.12 11.14
CA LYS A 225 -10.45 0.20 11.65
C LYS A 225 -11.04 1.62 11.53
N ALA A 226 -10.21 2.64 11.67
CA ALA A 226 -10.60 4.05 11.44
C ALA A 226 -10.75 4.40 9.95
N GLY A 227 -10.36 3.50 9.05
CA GLY A 227 -10.51 3.66 7.60
C GLY A 227 -9.36 4.43 6.96
N ALA A 228 -8.13 4.30 7.46
CA ALA A 228 -6.95 4.89 6.83
C ALA A 228 -6.90 4.53 5.33
N ALA A 229 -6.71 5.54 4.49
CA ALA A 229 -6.73 5.37 3.04
C ALA A 229 -5.47 4.67 2.49
N ALA A 230 -4.33 4.82 3.18
CA ALA A 230 -3.05 4.25 2.77
C ALA A 230 -2.21 3.78 3.97
N VAL A 231 -1.27 2.88 3.69
CA VAL A 231 -0.22 2.43 4.61
C VAL A 231 1.13 2.55 3.91
N MET A 232 2.11 3.13 4.59
CA MET A 232 3.49 3.19 4.10
C MET A 232 4.32 2.09 4.75
N CYS A 233 4.96 1.26 3.94
CA CYS A 233 5.90 0.25 4.40
C CYS A 233 7.17 0.87 4.99
N SER A 234 7.84 0.17 5.90
CA SER A 234 9.12 0.61 6.46
C SER A 234 10.31 0.29 5.57
N TYR A 235 11.44 0.93 5.86
CA TYR A 235 12.70 0.67 5.16
C TYR A 235 13.34 -0.65 5.58
N ASN A 236 13.22 -1.03 6.86
CA ASN A 236 13.94 -2.18 7.42
C ASN A 236 13.46 -3.53 6.87
N LYS A 237 14.25 -4.56 7.12
CA LYS A 237 13.78 -5.94 7.01
C LYS A 237 13.01 -6.31 8.27
N VAL A 238 12.05 -7.21 8.12
CA VAL A 238 11.30 -7.83 9.20
C VAL A 238 11.46 -9.34 9.05
N ASN A 239 12.04 -9.99 10.06
CA ASN A 239 12.34 -11.42 10.03
C ASN A 239 13.11 -11.84 8.77
N GLY A 240 14.12 -11.04 8.36
CA GLY A 240 15.01 -11.33 7.23
C GLY A 240 14.56 -10.80 5.87
N SER A 241 13.30 -10.41 5.70
CA SER A 241 12.76 -9.92 4.42
C SER A 241 12.42 -8.44 4.47
N TRP A 242 12.67 -7.70 3.38
CA TRP A 242 12.27 -6.29 3.29
C TRP A 242 10.78 -6.10 3.58
N ALA A 243 10.45 -5.13 4.43
CA ALA A 243 9.05 -4.82 4.71
C ALA A 243 8.32 -4.47 3.41
N CYS A 244 8.86 -3.53 2.61
CA CYS A 244 8.33 -3.25 1.28
C CYS A 244 8.62 -4.41 0.31
N GLY A 245 7.59 -5.16 -0.10
CA GLY A 245 7.65 -6.13 -1.20
C GLY A 245 8.39 -7.45 -0.92
N GLY A 246 9.08 -7.58 0.21
CA GLY A 246 9.84 -8.79 0.57
C GLY A 246 9.06 -9.83 1.37
N SER A 247 7.90 -9.47 1.94
CA SER A 247 7.10 -10.36 2.80
C SER A 247 5.62 -10.36 2.42
N PRO A 248 5.15 -11.38 1.68
CA PRO A 248 3.72 -11.60 1.44
C PRO A 248 2.93 -11.71 2.74
N ARG A 249 3.51 -12.35 3.76
CA ARG A 249 2.91 -12.49 5.09
C ARG A 249 2.53 -11.17 5.75
N LEU A 250 3.39 -10.14 5.64
CA LEU A 250 3.08 -8.83 6.24
C LEU A 250 1.91 -8.12 5.55
N PHE A 251 1.90 -8.10 4.21
CA PHE A 251 0.94 -7.29 3.47
C PHE A 251 -0.34 -8.05 3.10
N ASN A 252 -0.23 -9.31 2.67
CA ASN A 252 -1.37 -10.10 2.22
C ASN A 252 -2.08 -10.79 3.39
N ASP A 253 -1.35 -11.48 4.26
CA ASP A 253 -1.95 -12.15 5.42
C ASP A 253 -2.25 -11.12 6.52
N HIS A 254 -1.23 -10.52 7.13
CA HIS A 254 -1.45 -9.69 8.32
C HIS A 254 -2.27 -8.42 7.99
N LEU A 255 -1.79 -7.56 7.09
CA LEU A 255 -2.45 -6.28 6.84
C LEU A 255 -3.79 -6.41 6.10
N ARG A 256 -3.85 -7.12 4.96
CA ARG A 256 -5.07 -7.21 4.15
C ARG A 256 -6.07 -8.21 4.73
N THR A 257 -5.64 -9.42 5.08
CA THR A 257 -6.55 -10.49 5.51
C THR A 257 -6.96 -10.33 6.97
N LYS A 258 -5.99 -10.33 7.89
CA LYS A 258 -6.26 -10.33 9.35
C LYS A 258 -6.72 -8.97 9.87
N MET A 259 -6.07 -7.87 9.48
CA MET A 259 -6.51 -6.52 9.88
C MET A 259 -7.65 -5.98 9.02
N GLY A 260 -7.90 -6.58 7.84
CA GLY A 260 -8.96 -6.16 6.93
C GLY A 260 -8.66 -4.86 6.18
N PHE A 261 -7.39 -4.52 5.97
CA PHE A 261 -7.04 -3.30 5.22
C PHE A 261 -7.51 -3.37 3.78
N LYS A 262 -8.33 -2.38 3.41
CA LYS A 262 -8.80 -2.15 2.05
C LYS A 262 -8.44 -0.70 1.70
N PRO A 263 -7.50 -0.46 0.78
CA PRO A 263 -7.20 0.90 0.33
C PRO A 263 -8.47 1.55 -0.23
N CYS A 264 -8.57 2.88 -0.09
CA CYS A 264 -9.77 3.69 -0.33
C CYS A 264 -10.80 3.08 -1.29
N GLY A 265 -11.89 2.59 -0.71
CA GLY A 265 -13.02 2.00 -1.39
C GLY A 265 -13.68 0.90 -0.53
N ARG A 266 -14.76 1.23 0.19
CA ARG A 266 -15.62 0.22 0.84
C ARG A 266 -16.60 -0.33 -0.20
N GLY A 267 -16.27 -1.49 -0.76
CA GLY A 267 -17.18 -2.23 -1.61
C GLY A 267 -16.73 -3.68 -1.78
N ALA A 268 -17.70 -4.58 -1.61
CA ALA A 268 -17.60 -6.00 -1.87
C ALA A 268 -17.71 -6.25 -3.39
N VAL A 269 -16.75 -5.75 -4.17
CA VAL A 269 -16.82 -5.86 -5.63
C VAL A 269 -16.43 -7.27 -6.06
N PRO A 270 -17.20 -7.88 -6.97
CA PRO A 270 -16.77 -9.09 -7.62
C PRO A 270 -15.37 -8.94 -8.22
N ALA A 271 -14.44 -9.80 -7.81
CA ALA A 271 -13.08 -9.80 -8.32
C ALA A 271 -12.76 -11.17 -8.92
N ALA A 272 -11.92 -11.20 -9.95
CA ALA A 272 -11.47 -12.44 -10.55
C ALA A 272 -10.08 -12.81 -10.01
N GLU A 273 -9.92 -14.05 -9.58
CA GLU A 273 -8.66 -14.61 -9.11
C GLU A 273 -8.00 -15.43 -10.24
N VAL A 274 -6.66 -15.48 -10.27
CA VAL A 274 -5.91 -16.37 -11.16
C VAL A 274 -5.25 -17.46 -10.33
N ALA A 275 -5.66 -18.70 -10.55
CA ALA A 275 -5.01 -19.88 -9.99
C ALA A 275 -3.96 -20.41 -10.98
N GLN A 276 -2.79 -20.77 -10.47
CA GLN A 276 -1.69 -21.35 -11.24
C GLN A 276 -1.48 -22.80 -10.81
N LEU A 277 -1.42 -23.72 -11.77
CA LEU A 277 -1.08 -25.12 -11.59
C LEU A 277 0.41 -25.33 -11.88
N TYR A 278 1.12 -25.82 -10.87
CA TYR A 278 2.51 -26.24 -10.98
C TYR A 278 2.62 -27.76 -10.88
N LEU A 279 3.63 -28.30 -11.55
CA LEU A 279 3.97 -29.72 -11.54
C LEU A 279 5.42 -29.89 -11.09
N ALA A 280 5.66 -30.78 -10.13
CA ALA A 280 6.97 -31.26 -9.75
C ALA A 280 7.14 -32.70 -10.26
N PHE A 281 8.24 -32.94 -10.98
CA PHE A 281 8.57 -34.24 -11.56
C PHE A 281 9.17 -35.18 -10.51
N PRO A 282 9.09 -36.52 -10.73
CA PRO A 282 9.79 -37.49 -9.91
C PRO A 282 11.30 -37.22 -9.87
N PRO A 283 12.00 -37.56 -8.78
CA PRO A 283 13.46 -37.48 -8.73
C PRO A 283 14.09 -38.27 -9.89
N GLY A 284 15.06 -37.65 -10.57
CA GLY A 284 15.77 -38.25 -11.72
C GLY A 284 15.48 -37.59 -13.06
N TYR A 285 14.36 -36.88 -13.19
CA TYR A 285 14.11 -35.95 -14.29
C TYR A 285 14.64 -34.58 -13.87
N ALA A 286 15.65 -34.04 -14.57
CA ALA A 286 16.37 -32.81 -14.20
C ALA A 286 15.54 -31.52 -14.40
N GLU A 287 14.31 -31.52 -13.90
CA GLU A 287 13.32 -30.44 -14.02
C GLU A 287 13.30 -29.54 -12.77
N PRO A 288 12.93 -28.26 -12.92
CA PRO A 288 12.65 -27.37 -11.80
C PRO A 288 11.62 -27.92 -10.80
N ALA A 289 11.78 -27.53 -9.53
CA ALA A 289 10.92 -28.00 -8.43
C ALA A 289 9.42 -27.65 -8.59
N LEU A 290 9.10 -26.57 -9.32
CA LEU A 290 7.73 -26.17 -9.66
C LEU A 290 7.69 -25.67 -11.10
N LEU A 291 7.19 -26.50 -12.02
CA LEU A 291 6.99 -26.14 -13.42
C LEU A 291 5.56 -25.68 -13.65
N LEU A 292 5.36 -24.47 -14.18
CA LEU A 292 4.01 -23.97 -14.50
C LEU A 292 3.43 -24.77 -15.67
N ARG A 293 2.31 -25.47 -15.44
CA ARG A 293 1.60 -26.24 -16.48
C ARG A 293 0.27 -25.63 -16.90
N GLY A 294 -0.31 -24.77 -16.07
CA GLY A 294 -1.53 -24.05 -16.45
C GLY A 294 -1.84 -22.87 -15.55
N PHE A 295 -2.69 -21.99 -16.05
CA PHE A 295 -3.34 -20.96 -15.26
C PHE A 295 -4.80 -20.85 -15.68
N ALA A 296 -5.68 -20.67 -14.71
CA ALA A 296 -7.11 -20.47 -14.94
C ALA A 296 -7.56 -19.26 -14.14
N LYS A 297 -8.42 -18.45 -14.77
CA LYS A 297 -8.98 -17.25 -14.16
C LYS A 297 -10.44 -17.49 -13.85
N THR A 298 -10.89 -17.13 -12.65
CA THR A 298 -12.31 -17.18 -12.31
C THR A 298 -13.08 -16.11 -13.10
N ALA A 299 -14.40 -16.29 -13.22
CA ALA A 299 -15.28 -15.15 -13.44
C ALA A 299 -15.14 -14.16 -12.26
N PRO A 300 -15.59 -12.90 -12.38
CA PRO A 300 -15.70 -12.02 -11.24
C PRO A 300 -16.57 -12.66 -10.15
N LEU A 301 -16.00 -12.91 -8.97
CA LEU A 301 -16.66 -13.55 -7.82
C LEU A 301 -16.93 -12.51 -6.74
N ALA A 302 -18.19 -12.39 -6.30
CA ALA A 302 -18.53 -11.58 -5.14
C ALA A 302 -17.80 -12.09 -3.89
N PRO A 303 -17.56 -11.26 -2.87
CA PRO A 303 -16.91 -11.74 -1.64
C PRO A 303 -17.66 -12.89 -0.99
N GLY A 304 -16.93 -13.98 -0.69
CA GLY A 304 -17.48 -15.22 -0.17
C GLY A 304 -17.99 -16.20 -1.23
N GLN A 305 -18.07 -15.77 -2.49
CA GLN A 305 -18.39 -16.65 -3.61
C GLN A 305 -17.15 -17.44 -4.03
N ALA A 306 -17.34 -18.69 -4.43
CA ALA A 306 -16.31 -19.55 -4.97
C ALA A 306 -16.70 -20.05 -6.37
N GLN A 307 -15.70 -20.36 -7.18
CA GLN A 307 -15.86 -21.04 -8.46
C GLN A 307 -14.90 -22.23 -8.51
N GLU A 308 -15.39 -23.37 -8.99
CA GLU A 308 -14.54 -24.53 -9.31
C GLU A 308 -13.74 -24.25 -10.60
N LEU A 309 -12.43 -24.44 -10.53
CA LEU A 309 -11.53 -24.38 -11.67
C LEU A 309 -11.05 -25.80 -11.98
N ARG A 310 -11.00 -26.15 -13.27
CA ARG A 310 -10.50 -27.44 -13.74
C ARG A 310 -9.23 -27.23 -14.55
N PHE A 311 -8.25 -28.08 -14.28
CA PHE A 311 -7.00 -28.15 -15.03
C PHE A 311 -6.86 -29.57 -15.59
N GLU A 312 -6.53 -29.66 -16.86
CA GLU A 312 -6.25 -30.92 -17.53
C GLU A 312 -4.76 -30.99 -17.83
N LEU A 313 -4.13 -32.10 -17.48
CA LEU A 313 -2.74 -32.39 -17.82
C LEU A 313 -2.73 -33.39 -18.97
N SER A 314 -2.04 -33.02 -20.04
CA SER A 314 -1.80 -33.92 -21.18
C SER A 314 -0.56 -34.77 -20.94
N ASP A 315 -0.38 -35.83 -21.73
CA ASP A 315 0.88 -36.61 -21.73
C ASP A 315 2.10 -35.75 -22.03
N ARG A 316 1.91 -34.66 -22.79
CA ARG A 316 2.96 -33.69 -23.08
C ARG A 316 3.35 -32.87 -21.84
N ASP A 317 2.41 -32.62 -20.94
CA ASP A 317 2.70 -31.94 -19.66
C ASP A 317 3.48 -32.83 -18.69
N LEU A 318 3.40 -34.14 -18.89
CA LEU A 318 4.15 -35.14 -18.13
C LEU A 318 5.44 -35.56 -18.84
N ALA A 319 5.78 -34.97 -20.00
CA ALA A 319 6.94 -35.35 -20.78
C ALA A 319 8.14 -34.43 -20.54
N VAL A 320 9.33 -35.02 -20.71
CA VAL A 320 10.63 -34.35 -20.72
C VAL A 320 11.26 -34.52 -22.11
N TRP A 321 11.98 -33.51 -22.58
CA TRP A 321 12.71 -33.59 -23.84
C TRP A 321 13.95 -34.48 -23.67
N ASP A 322 14.03 -35.56 -24.45
CA ASP A 322 15.20 -36.43 -24.50
C ASP A 322 16.11 -35.98 -25.65
N VAL A 323 17.26 -35.40 -25.32
CA VAL A 323 18.22 -34.86 -26.29
C VAL A 323 18.92 -35.92 -27.14
N THR A 324 18.90 -37.19 -26.73
CA THR A 324 19.54 -38.30 -27.48
C THR A 324 18.60 -38.84 -28.56
N SER A 325 17.32 -38.93 -28.25
CA SER A 325 16.29 -39.37 -29.21
C SER A 325 15.60 -38.23 -29.96
N GLU A 326 15.86 -36.97 -29.56
CA GLU A 326 15.19 -35.77 -30.10
C GLU A 326 13.65 -35.87 -30.04
N GLU A 327 13.14 -36.48 -28.97
CA GLU A 327 11.72 -36.76 -28.78
C GLU A 327 11.27 -36.40 -27.36
N TRP A 328 9.97 -36.14 -27.22
CA TRP A 328 9.35 -35.96 -25.91
C TRP A 328 9.01 -37.32 -25.32
N ARG A 329 9.65 -37.66 -24.21
CA ARG A 329 9.41 -38.90 -23.50
C ARG A 329 8.59 -38.63 -22.25
N ARG A 330 7.48 -39.35 -22.13
CA ARG A 330 6.62 -39.29 -20.95
C ARG A 330 7.40 -39.76 -19.73
N ALA A 331 7.56 -38.88 -18.74
CA ALA A 331 8.13 -39.27 -17.45
C ALA A 331 7.15 -40.16 -16.70
N THR A 332 7.68 -41.10 -15.93
CA THR A 332 6.87 -42.06 -15.16
C THR A 332 7.20 -41.96 -13.69
N GLY A 333 6.21 -42.27 -12.85
CA GLY A 333 6.37 -42.30 -11.40
C GLY A 333 5.53 -41.24 -10.70
N ARG A 334 6.02 -40.78 -9.56
CA ARG A 334 5.23 -39.97 -8.63
C ARG A 334 5.42 -38.48 -8.86
N PHE A 335 4.37 -37.82 -9.35
CA PHE A 335 4.32 -36.38 -9.57
C PHE A 335 3.63 -35.66 -8.41
N THR A 336 4.00 -34.40 -8.17
CA THR A 336 3.26 -33.51 -7.27
C THR A 336 2.65 -32.36 -8.05
N THR A 337 1.35 -32.17 -7.95
CA THR A 337 0.68 -30.93 -8.41
C THR A 337 0.55 -29.97 -7.25
N THR A 338 0.78 -28.68 -7.52
CA THR A 338 0.61 -27.59 -6.57
C THR A 338 -0.24 -26.51 -7.21
N ILE A 339 -1.37 -26.15 -6.61
CA ILE A 339 -2.23 -25.05 -7.05
C ILE A 339 -2.07 -23.88 -6.08
N GLY A 340 -1.73 -22.71 -6.60
CA GLY A 340 -1.59 -21.50 -5.79
C GLY A 340 -1.66 -20.22 -6.62
N ARG A 341 -1.63 -19.07 -5.94
CA ARG A 341 -1.60 -17.74 -6.57
C ARG A 341 -0.28 -17.44 -7.25
N SER A 342 0.78 -18.10 -6.81
CA SER A 342 2.15 -18.03 -7.34
C SER A 342 2.95 -19.24 -6.89
N SER A 343 4.16 -19.43 -7.44
CA SER A 343 5.09 -20.49 -7.05
C SER A 343 5.63 -20.34 -5.61
N ARG A 344 5.29 -19.24 -4.93
CA ARG A 344 5.69 -18.95 -3.54
C ARG A 344 4.48 -18.83 -2.61
N ASP A 345 3.30 -19.29 -3.03
CA ASP A 345 2.09 -19.21 -2.22
C ASP A 345 2.15 -20.21 -1.05
N GLU A 346 2.22 -19.67 0.17
CA GLU A 346 2.25 -20.44 1.42
C GLU A 346 0.91 -21.13 1.73
N HIS A 347 -0.16 -20.76 1.04
CA HIS A 347 -1.49 -21.37 1.14
C HIS A 347 -1.82 -22.27 -0.05
N SER A 348 -0.81 -22.64 -0.86
CA SER A 348 -1.01 -23.54 -1.99
C SER A 348 -1.51 -24.92 -1.55
N LEU A 349 -2.33 -25.53 -2.40
CA LEU A 349 -2.83 -26.88 -2.23
C LEU A 349 -2.00 -27.84 -3.06
N SER A 350 -1.49 -28.89 -2.44
CA SER A 350 -0.67 -29.89 -3.12
C SER A 350 -1.32 -31.26 -3.10
N CYS A 351 -1.23 -31.96 -4.22
CA CYS A 351 -1.69 -33.33 -4.39
C CYS A 351 -0.62 -34.15 -5.11
N VAL A 352 -0.56 -35.45 -4.81
CA VAL A 352 0.40 -36.38 -5.40
C VAL A 352 -0.35 -37.43 -6.20
N PHE A 353 0.16 -37.76 -7.37
CA PHE A 353 -0.41 -38.81 -8.22
C PHE A 353 0.71 -39.61 -8.92
N ASP A 354 0.43 -40.88 -9.20
CA ASP A 354 1.32 -41.74 -9.98
C ASP A 354 0.82 -41.75 -11.43
N ALA A 355 1.73 -41.59 -12.39
CA ALA A 355 1.41 -41.52 -13.82
C ALA A 355 2.36 -42.32 -14.70
#